data_AF-A0AAV5VG63-F1
#
_entry.id   AF-A0AAV5VG63-F1
#
_cell.length_a   1.000
_cell.length_b   1.000
_cell.length_c   1.000
_cell.angle_alpha   90.00
_cell.angle_beta   90.00
_cell.angle_gamma   90.00
#
_symmetry.space_group_name_H-M   'P 1'
#
loop_
_entity.id
_entity.type
_entity.pdbx_description
1 polymer ?
#
loop_
_entity_poly.entity_id
_entity_poly.type
_entity_poly.pdbx_seq_one_letter_code
_entity_poly.pdbx_strand_id
1 'polypeptide(L)'
;LLSGSGDSTSAAMSAGRKIAAATVQNRTQTPFWTWLRNKLLAVDRLDVTPPPGIAGPDGKAAYNNPLRFPNTQAARTGDAPALPGGVHHKLEANYYKDRDGRRNVLPPAALYAADASGVSFGTQLGEKLEASKAVGVSTGPELNFGLETPTPGFGAEWSRSREFELDTQKKDSELAYLEKFDRYASVPRQ
;
A
#
# COMPACT_ATOMS: atom_id res chain seq x y z
N LEU A 1 -9.90 -40.99 30.56
CA LEU A 1 -10.68 -39.81 30.99
C LEU A 1 -9.80 -38.93 31.86
N LEU A 2 -8.95 -38.11 31.22
CA LEU A 2 -8.16 -37.07 31.87
C LEU A 2 -8.42 -35.81 31.06
N SER A 3 -9.39 -35.00 31.50
CA SER A 3 -9.69 -33.72 30.89
C SER A 3 -8.61 -32.73 31.30
N GLY A 4 -7.62 -32.52 30.43
CA GLY A 4 -6.74 -31.36 30.52
C GLY A 4 -7.54 -30.12 30.14
N SER A 5 -7.86 -29.28 31.12
CA SER A 5 -8.43 -27.96 30.94
C SER A 5 -7.46 -27.12 30.10
N GLY A 6 -7.86 -26.84 28.86
CA GLY A 6 -7.18 -25.87 28.02
C GLY A 6 -7.38 -24.47 28.60
N ASP A 7 -6.40 -24.00 29.36
CA ASP A 7 -6.27 -22.58 29.65
C ASP A 7 -5.92 -21.87 28.35
N SER A 8 -6.95 -21.39 27.66
CA SER A 8 -6.81 -20.40 26.61
C SER A 8 -6.42 -19.08 27.27
N THR A 9 -5.14 -18.91 27.58
CA THR A 9 -4.57 -17.59 27.86
C THR A 9 -4.65 -16.79 26.57
N SER A 10 -5.76 -16.07 26.43
CA SER A 10 -5.88 -14.88 25.60
C SER A 10 -4.58 -14.11 25.70
N ALA A 11 -3.81 -14.08 24.62
CA ALA A 11 -2.66 -13.21 24.49
C ALA A 11 -3.20 -11.78 24.47
N ALA A 12 -3.39 -11.22 25.66
CA ALA A 12 -3.61 -9.81 25.84
C ALA A 12 -2.39 -9.12 25.21
N MET A 13 -2.60 -8.56 24.01
CA MET A 13 -1.66 -7.64 23.38
C MET A 13 -1.22 -6.66 24.46
N SER A 14 0.04 -6.76 24.91
CA SER A 14 0.55 -5.95 26.01
C SER A 14 0.53 -4.51 25.54
N ALA A 15 -0.55 -3.78 25.86
CA ALA A 15 -0.63 -2.36 25.61
C ALA A 15 0.54 -1.73 26.37
N GLY A 16 1.53 -1.23 25.63
CA GLY A 16 2.75 -0.69 26.21
C GLY A 16 2.42 0.35 27.29
N ARG A 17 3.18 0.32 28.39
CA ARG A 17 2.99 1.23 29.53
C ARG A 17 2.86 2.67 29.03
N LYS A 18 1.84 3.40 29.48
CA LYS A 18 1.65 4.83 29.18
C LYS A 18 2.46 5.71 30.13
N ILE A 19 2.75 6.97 29.76
CA ILE A 19 3.49 7.91 30.63
C ILE A 19 2.70 8.18 31.92
N ALA A 20 1.37 8.29 31.81
CA ALA A 20 0.46 8.46 32.94
C ALA A 20 -0.73 7.51 32.86
N ALA A 21 -1.36 7.26 34.01
CA ALA A 21 -2.59 6.48 34.08
C ALA A 21 -3.71 7.14 33.26
N ALA A 22 -4.64 6.34 32.74
CA ALA A 22 -5.80 6.83 31.99
C ALA A 22 -6.72 7.75 32.82
N THR A 23 -6.64 7.67 34.15
CA THR A 23 -7.38 8.51 35.10
C THR A 23 -6.86 9.95 35.17
N VAL A 24 -5.67 10.23 34.64
CA VAL A 24 -5.12 11.60 34.62
C VAL A 24 -5.92 12.45 33.64
N GLN A 25 -6.54 13.50 34.16
CA GLN A 25 -7.31 14.45 33.38
C GLN A 25 -6.38 15.33 32.54
N ASN A 26 -6.65 15.39 31.24
CA ASN A 26 -5.89 16.23 30.33
C ASN A 26 -6.28 17.69 30.51
N ARG A 27 -5.32 18.59 30.32
CA ARG A 27 -5.61 20.02 30.33
C ARG A 27 -6.48 20.36 29.12
N THR A 28 -7.73 20.76 29.37
CA THR A 28 -8.66 21.26 28.36
C THR A 28 -8.92 22.75 28.55
N GLN A 29 -9.39 23.42 27.50
CA GLN A 29 -9.89 24.79 27.62
C GLN A 29 -11.20 24.79 28.43
N THR A 30 -11.54 25.94 29.03
CA THR A 30 -12.83 26.09 29.73
C THR A 30 -14.00 25.83 28.76
N PRO A 31 -15.18 25.42 29.26
CA PRO A 31 -16.33 25.07 28.41
C PRO A 31 -16.68 26.14 27.36
N PHE A 32 -16.61 27.43 27.71
CA PHE A 32 -16.86 28.53 26.78
C PHE A 32 -15.92 28.53 25.56
N TRP A 33 -14.61 28.44 25.78
CA TRP A 33 -13.62 28.39 24.70
C TRP A 33 -13.72 27.09 23.88
N THR A 34 -14.06 25.98 24.53
CA THR A 34 -14.34 24.71 23.83
C THR A 34 -15.55 24.84 22.91
N TRP A 35 -16.62 25.47 23.38
CA TRP A 35 -17.80 25.78 22.57
C TRP A 35 -17.46 26.70 21.39
N LEU A 36 -16.75 27.80 21.66
CA LEU A 36 -16.36 28.76 20.62
C LEU A 36 -15.48 28.09 19.55
N ARG A 37 -14.49 27.28 19.96
CA ARG A 37 -13.66 26.49 19.06
C ARG A 37 -14.48 25.52 18.22
N ASN A 38 -15.38 24.74 18.85
CA ASN A 38 -16.26 23.81 18.11
C ASN A 38 -17.14 24.55 17.10
N LYS A 39 -17.64 25.72 17.47
CA LYS A 39 -18.49 26.54 16.61
C LYS A 39 -17.71 27.10 15.42
N LEU A 40 -16.52 27.68 15.65
CA LEU A 40 -15.67 28.25 14.59
C LEU A 40 -15.12 27.19 13.64
N LEU A 41 -14.78 26.01 14.15
CA LEU A 41 -14.30 24.88 13.32
C LEU A 41 -15.45 24.06 12.71
N ALA A 42 -16.70 24.47 12.93
CA ALA A 42 -17.89 23.75 12.47
C ALA A 42 -17.84 22.24 12.81
N VAL A 43 -17.36 21.89 14.01
CA VAL A 43 -17.34 20.50 14.51
C VAL A 43 -18.78 20.01 14.68
N ASP A 44 -19.61 20.83 15.30
CA ASP A 44 -21.04 20.59 15.43
C ASP A 44 -21.77 21.26 14.25
N ARG A 45 -21.99 20.49 13.18
CA ARG A 45 -22.78 20.94 12.01
C ARG A 45 -24.26 20.64 12.18
N LEU A 46 -25.08 21.26 11.32
CA LEU A 46 -26.48 20.88 11.15
C LEU A 46 -26.57 19.48 10.55
N ASP A 47 -27.61 18.72 10.94
CA ASP A 47 -27.83 17.33 10.54
C ASP A 47 -27.93 17.11 9.01
N VAL A 48 -28.11 18.19 8.24
CA VAL A 48 -28.21 18.16 6.77
C VAL A 48 -26.84 18.00 6.09
N THR A 49 -25.75 18.40 6.75
CA THR A 49 -24.40 18.37 6.16
C THR A 49 -23.56 17.25 6.76
N PRO A 50 -22.83 16.47 5.95
CA PRO A 50 -21.97 15.42 6.49
C PRO A 50 -20.91 16.00 7.43
N PRO A 51 -20.57 15.27 8.50
CA PRO A 51 -19.61 15.72 9.51
C PRO A 51 -18.24 15.96 8.87
N PRO A 52 -17.50 17.01 9.29
CA PRO A 52 -16.12 17.19 8.85
C PRO A 52 -15.24 16.12 9.50
N GLY A 53 -14.83 15.14 8.70
CA GLY A 53 -13.97 14.03 9.12
C GLY A 53 -14.73 12.71 9.27
N ILE A 54 -14.09 11.75 9.95
CA ILE A 54 -14.68 10.43 10.18
C ILE A 54 -15.80 10.58 11.22
N ALA A 55 -17.03 10.24 10.84
CA ALA A 55 -18.17 10.26 11.74
C ALA A 55 -17.94 9.28 12.90
N GLY A 56 -18.21 9.71 14.13
CA GLY A 56 -18.28 8.80 15.27
C GLY A 56 -19.51 7.87 15.16
N PRO A 57 -19.66 6.91 16.10
CA PRO A 57 -20.83 6.03 16.16
C PRO A 57 -22.17 6.78 16.15
N ASP A 58 -22.20 7.99 16.72
CA ASP A 58 -23.37 8.86 16.80
C ASP A 58 -23.59 9.73 15.55
N GLY A 59 -22.83 9.53 14.48
CA GLY A 59 -22.93 10.30 13.23
C GLY A 59 -22.37 11.73 13.30
N LYS A 60 -21.91 12.18 14.47
CA LYS A 60 -21.35 13.52 14.69
C LYS A 60 -19.83 13.54 14.48
N ALA A 61 -19.29 14.70 14.09
CA ALA A 61 -17.84 14.92 14.08
C ALA A 61 -17.33 15.16 15.50
N ALA A 62 -16.21 14.54 15.84
CA ALA A 62 -15.49 14.80 17.08
C ALA A 62 -14.26 15.65 16.80
N TYR A 63 -14.00 16.65 17.63
CA TYR A 63 -12.75 17.40 17.55
C TYR A 63 -11.59 16.55 18.08
N ASN A 64 -10.65 16.22 17.19
CA ASN A 64 -9.42 15.53 17.55
C ASN A 64 -8.33 16.55 17.90
N ASN A 65 -7.97 16.62 19.18
CA ASN A 65 -6.93 17.52 19.65
C ASN A 65 -5.54 17.06 19.13
N PRO A 66 -4.79 17.93 18.41
CA PRO A 66 -3.47 17.57 17.89
C PRO A 66 -2.39 17.48 18.98
N LEU A 67 -2.67 18.01 20.19
CA LEU A 67 -1.73 17.96 21.30
C LEU A 67 -1.62 16.54 21.86
N ARG A 68 -0.39 16.16 22.21
CA ARG A 68 -0.10 14.88 22.84
C ARG A 68 -0.11 15.04 24.35
N PHE A 69 -0.78 14.11 25.04
CA PHE A 69 -0.92 14.13 26.50
C PHE A 69 -0.25 12.90 27.12
N PRO A 70 0.19 12.99 28.39
CA PRO A 70 0.88 11.88 29.05
C PRO A 70 0.09 10.55 29.09
N ASN A 71 -1.25 10.62 29.19
CA ASN A 71 -2.10 9.43 29.21
C ASN A 71 -2.31 8.81 27.81
N THR A 72 -2.11 9.56 26.72
CA THR A 72 -2.25 9.05 25.34
C THR A 72 -0.93 8.50 24.80
N GLN A 73 0.19 9.02 25.28
CA GLN A 73 1.53 8.64 24.84
C GLN A 73 2.07 7.39 25.55
N ALA A 74 2.84 6.57 24.82
CA ALA A 74 3.61 5.49 25.41
C ALA A 74 4.73 6.05 26.31
N ALA A 75 5.07 5.31 27.37
CA ALA A 75 6.16 5.64 28.28
C ALA A 75 7.49 5.71 27.51
N ARG A 76 8.38 6.60 27.95
CA ARG A 76 9.72 6.73 27.36
C ARG A 76 10.61 5.52 27.64
N THR A 77 10.39 4.90 28.80
CA THR A 77 11.03 3.65 29.20
C THR A 77 10.09 2.50 28.86
N GLY A 78 10.56 1.58 28.02
CA GLY A 78 9.86 0.34 27.69
C GLY A 78 10.68 -0.87 28.10
N ASP A 79 10.04 -2.03 28.13
CA ASP A 79 10.73 -3.30 28.31
C ASP A 79 11.59 -3.60 27.08
N ALA A 80 12.71 -4.30 27.28
CA ALA A 80 13.58 -4.68 26.18
C ALA A 80 12.81 -5.57 25.19
N PRO A 81 12.73 -5.23 23.88
CA PRO A 81 11.96 -6.00 22.93
C PRO A 81 12.65 -7.32 22.60
N ALA A 82 11.89 -8.41 22.60
CA ALA A 82 12.33 -9.71 22.07
C ALA A 82 12.05 -9.77 20.56
N LEU A 83 12.96 -9.21 19.76
CA LEU A 83 12.81 -9.19 18.30
C LEU A 83 13.02 -10.60 17.70
N PRO A 84 12.19 -11.02 16.72
CA PRO A 84 12.43 -12.27 16.01
C PRO A 84 13.73 -12.19 15.20
N GLY A 85 14.43 -13.33 15.09
CA GLY A 85 15.59 -13.44 14.23
C GLY A 85 15.24 -13.31 12.74
N GLY A 86 16.24 -12.98 11.91
CA GLY A 86 16.07 -13.01 10.47
C GLY A 86 15.90 -14.43 9.92
N VAL A 87 15.41 -14.55 8.68
CA VAL A 87 15.14 -15.85 8.02
C VAL A 87 16.35 -16.79 7.92
N HIS A 88 17.57 -16.25 8.08
CA HIS A 88 18.82 -17.00 8.05
C HIS A 88 19.48 -17.14 9.44
N HIS A 89 18.75 -16.95 10.55
CA HIS A 89 19.23 -17.34 11.88
C HIS A 89 18.98 -18.85 12.10
N LYS A 90 19.58 -19.67 11.23
CA LYS A 90 19.48 -21.15 11.23
C LYS A 90 20.82 -21.76 11.59
N LEU A 91 20.79 -22.84 12.36
CA LEU A 91 21.99 -23.57 12.80
C LEU A 91 22.54 -24.51 11.72
N GLU A 92 21.69 -24.96 10.78
CA GLU A 92 22.04 -25.90 9.72
C GLU A 92 21.45 -25.47 8.37
N ALA A 93 21.93 -26.08 7.28
CA ALA A 93 21.49 -25.82 5.90
C ALA A 93 21.44 -24.31 5.54
N ASN A 94 22.45 -23.55 5.98
CA ASN A 94 22.50 -22.09 5.87
C ASN A 94 23.86 -21.59 5.36
N TYR A 95 24.42 -22.29 4.37
CA TYR A 95 25.67 -21.89 3.75
C TYR A 95 25.53 -20.53 3.05
N TYR A 96 26.51 -19.66 3.26
CA TYR A 96 26.48 -18.32 2.65
C TYR A 96 26.47 -18.37 1.12
N LYS A 97 27.15 -19.35 0.52
CA LYS A 97 27.25 -19.52 -0.94
C LYS A 97 25.86 -19.64 -1.62
N ASP A 98 24.88 -20.26 -0.96
CA ASP A 98 23.57 -20.54 -1.55
C ASP A 98 22.63 -19.31 -1.50
N ARG A 99 23.00 -18.28 -0.73
CA ARG A 99 22.21 -17.04 -0.55
C ARG A 99 22.97 -15.78 -0.96
N ASP A 100 24.21 -15.91 -1.45
CA ASP A 100 25.01 -14.78 -1.88
C ASP A 100 24.55 -14.29 -3.26
N GLY A 101 23.47 -13.51 -3.27
CA GLY A 101 22.94 -12.88 -4.49
C GLY A 101 23.93 -11.93 -5.16
N ARG A 102 24.91 -11.37 -4.44
CA ARG A 102 25.92 -10.48 -5.03
C ARG A 102 26.85 -11.22 -6.01
N ARG A 103 27.09 -12.51 -5.78
CA ARG A 103 27.91 -13.35 -6.65
C ARG A 103 27.12 -14.02 -7.78
N ASN A 104 25.79 -13.94 -7.74
CA ASN A 104 24.91 -14.46 -8.79
C ASN A 104 24.65 -13.44 -9.91
N VAL A 105 25.17 -12.21 -9.79
CA VAL A 105 25.03 -11.17 -10.81
C VAL A 105 25.90 -11.54 -12.01
N LEU A 106 25.25 -11.77 -13.15
CA LEU A 106 25.91 -12.02 -14.43
C LEU A 106 26.26 -10.70 -15.13
N PRO A 107 27.27 -10.70 -16.03
CA PRO A 107 27.49 -9.56 -16.91
C PRO A 107 26.26 -9.31 -17.81
N PRO A 108 26.06 -8.06 -18.28
CA PRO A 108 24.92 -7.74 -19.15
C PRO A 108 25.00 -8.52 -20.46
N ALA A 109 23.88 -9.09 -20.90
CA ALA A 109 23.78 -9.80 -22.17
C ALA A 109 23.87 -8.81 -23.35
N ALA A 110 24.73 -9.10 -24.33
CA ALA A 110 24.84 -8.32 -25.56
C ALA A 110 23.71 -8.70 -26.53
N LEU A 111 22.74 -7.80 -26.73
CA LEU A 111 21.63 -8.01 -27.68
C LEU A 111 22.07 -7.82 -29.14
N TYR A 112 23.08 -6.99 -29.35
CA TYR A 112 23.70 -6.72 -30.64
C TYR A 112 25.20 -6.59 -30.44
N ALA A 113 25.98 -7.36 -31.19
CA ALA A 113 27.43 -7.24 -31.24
C ALA A 113 27.90 -7.36 -32.68
N ALA A 114 28.73 -6.40 -33.11
CA ALA A 114 29.36 -6.41 -34.43
C ALA A 114 30.88 -6.53 -34.25
N ASP A 115 31.47 -7.56 -34.87
CA ASP A 115 32.90 -7.81 -34.88
C ASP A 115 33.40 -8.09 -36.31
N ALA A 116 34.68 -8.41 -36.46
CA ALA A 116 35.27 -8.72 -37.76
C ALA A 116 34.67 -9.99 -38.42
N SER A 117 34.00 -10.84 -37.66
CA SER A 117 33.29 -12.04 -38.12
C SER A 117 31.82 -11.79 -38.49
N GLY A 118 31.30 -10.58 -38.25
CA GLY A 118 29.97 -10.15 -38.68
C GLY A 118 29.11 -9.60 -37.55
N VAL A 119 27.80 -9.58 -37.77
CA VAL A 119 26.81 -9.10 -36.81
C VAL A 119 26.14 -10.29 -36.13
N SER A 120 26.10 -10.27 -34.80
CA SER A 120 25.41 -11.25 -33.97
C SER A 120 24.30 -10.59 -33.16
N PHE A 121 23.17 -11.28 -33.05
CA PHE A 121 22.01 -10.86 -32.27
C PHE A 121 21.81 -11.83 -31.11
N GLY A 122 21.43 -11.29 -29.94
CA GLY A 122 21.26 -12.05 -28.71
C GLY A 122 19.92 -11.77 -28.03
N THR A 123 19.42 -12.73 -27.26
CA THR A 123 18.26 -12.53 -26.37
C THR A 123 18.69 -11.92 -25.03
N GLN A 124 17.72 -11.50 -24.22
CA GLN A 124 17.95 -11.00 -22.84
C GLN A 124 18.64 -12.04 -21.94
N LEU A 125 18.56 -13.32 -22.29
CA LEU A 125 19.20 -14.44 -21.58
C LEU A 125 20.57 -14.81 -22.18
N GLY A 126 21.03 -14.13 -23.23
CA GLY A 126 22.31 -14.36 -23.88
C GLY A 126 22.32 -15.47 -24.94
N GLU A 127 21.15 -15.97 -25.36
CA GLU A 127 21.05 -16.98 -26.43
C GLU A 127 21.19 -16.31 -27.80
N LYS A 128 21.85 -16.99 -28.75
CA LYS A 128 22.03 -16.48 -30.12
C LYS A 128 20.70 -16.48 -30.87
N LEU A 129 20.38 -15.36 -31.50
CA LEU A 129 19.19 -15.16 -32.31
C LEU A 129 19.55 -15.00 -33.79
N GLU A 130 18.78 -15.63 -34.67
CA GLU A 130 18.87 -15.44 -36.11
C GLU A 130 18.46 -14.01 -36.50
N ALA A 131 19.16 -13.43 -37.48
CA ALA A 131 18.94 -12.04 -37.92
C ALA A 131 17.50 -11.77 -38.39
N SER A 132 16.83 -12.76 -38.98
CA SER A 132 15.43 -12.65 -39.43
C SER A 132 14.42 -12.49 -38.27
N LYS A 133 14.77 -12.98 -37.08
CA LYS A 133 13.95 -12.87 -35.87
C LYS A 133 14.30 -11.63 -35.04
N ALA A 134 15.45 -11.02 -35.29
CA ALA A 134 15.93 -9.83 -34.58
C ALA A 134 15.27 -8.52 -35.07
N VAL A 135 14.82 -8.48 -36.32
CA VAL A 135 14.43 -7.24 -37.02
C VAL A 135 12.96 -6.84 -36.80
N GLY A 136 12.15 -7.64 -36.13
CA GLY A 136 10.75 -7.27 -35.90
C GLY A 136 10.04 -8.13 -34.88
N VAL A 137 10.03 -7.69 -33.63
CA VAL A 137 9.03 -8.15 -32.67
C VAL A 137 7.82 -7.21 -32.80
N SER A 138 7.08 -7.35 -33.90
CA SER A 138 5.69 -6.89 -34.03
C SER A 138 4.82 -8.13 -33.98
N THR A 139 4.52 -8.57 -32.76
CA THR A 139 3.37 -9.44 -32.54
C THR A 139 2.16 -8.53 -32.59
N GLY A 140 1.26 -8.76 -33.55
CA GLY A 140 0.27 -7.82 -34.10
C GLY A 140 -0.62 -7.01 -33.12
N PRO A 141 -1.70 -6.37 -33.62
CA PRO A 141 -2.39 -5.31 -32.89
C PRO A 141 -2.97 -5.71 -31.52
N GLU A 142 -3.23 -7.00 -31.30
CA GLU A 142 -3.68 -7.53 -30.00
C GLU A 142 -2.57 -7.63 -28.94
N LEU A 143 -1.30 -7.68 -29.35
CA LEU A 143 -0.15 -7.98 -28.47
C LEU A 143 0.76 -6.76 -28.22
N ASN A 144 0.75 -5.75 -29.09
CA ASN A 144 1.57 -4.53 -28.94
C ASN A 144 0.75 -3.25 -28.76
N PHE A 145 -0.41 -3.34 -28.08
CA PHE A 145 -1.31 -2.20 -27.81
C PHE A 145 -1.65 -1.35 -29.06
N GLY A 146 -1.62 -1.92 -30.26
CA GLY A 146 -1.82 -1.21 -31.53
C GLY A 146 -0.67 -0.32 -32.00
N LEU A 147 0.53 -0.41 -31.41
CA LEU A 147 1.74 0.31 -31.85
C LEU A 147 2.56 -0.54 -32.84
N GLU A 148 3.17 0.12 -33.83
CA GLU A 148 4.06 -0.52 -34.82
C GLU A 148 5.43 -0.92 -34.22
N THR A 149 5.84 -0.26 -33.13
CA THR A 149 7.11 -0.49 -32.46
C THR A 149 6.91 -1.09 -31.06
N PRO A 150 7.74 -2.06 -30.65
CA PRO A 150 7.63 -2.63 -29.31
C PRO A 150 7.96 -1.56 -28.26
N THR A 151 6.99 -1.24 -27.42
CA THR A 151 7.19 -0.27 -26.33
C THR A 151 7.65 -1.03 -25.08
N PRO A 152 8.73 -0.62 -24.40
CA PRO A 152 9.18 -1.28 -23.18
C PRO A 152 8.11 -1.24 -22.07
N GLY A 153 7.89 -2.38 -21.43
CA GLY A 153 6.95 -2.53 -20.31
C GLY A 153 5.54 -2.98 -20.75
N PHE A 154 4.72 -3.33 -19.77
CA PHE A 154 3.29 -3.52 -19.97
C PHE A 154 2.61 -2.19 -19.62
N GLY A 155 1.73 -1.70 -20.50
CA GLY A 155 1.01 -0.45 -20.27
C GLY A 155 0.37 -0.43 -18.89
N ALA A 156 0.51 0.68 -18.17
CA ALA A 156 -0.14 0.89 -16.88
C ALA A 156 -1.34 1.80 -17.07
N GLU A 157 -2.46 1.44 -16.45
CA GLU A 157 -3.66 2.26 -16.39
C GLU A 157 -4.07 2.46 -14.94
N TRP A 158 -4.65 3.63 -14.66
CA TRP A 158 -5.24 3.93 -13.36
C TRP A 158 -6.74 3.69 -13.46
N SER A 159 -7.27 2.80 -12.62
CA SER A 159 -8.71 2.56 -12.53
C SER A 159 -9.34 3.39 -11.41
N ARG A 160 -10.56 3.87 -11.64
CA ARG A 160 -11.35 4.58 -10.63
C ARG A 160 -11.93 3.59 -9.59
N SER A 161 -11.83 3.91 -8.29
CA SER A 161 -12.48 3.13 -7.22
C SER A 161 -13.60 3.95 -6.58
N ARG A 162 -14.84 3.69 -7.01
CA ARG A 162 -16.03 4.42 -6.53
C ARG A 162 -16.28 4.30 -5.03
N GLU A 163 -15.80 3.25 -4.37
CA GLU A 163 -16.07 3.01 -2.93
C GLU A 163 -15.51 4.12 -2.04
N PHE A 164 -14.31 4.60 -2.35
CA PHE A 164 -13.56 5.57 -1.54
C PHE A 164 -13.79 7.03 -1.93
N GLU A 165 -14.69 7.28 -2.88
CA GLU A 165 -14.96 8.63 -3.37
C GLU A 165 -15.95 9.39 -2.49
N LEU A 166 -15.89 10.71 -2.59
CA LEU A 166 -16.86 11.62 -2.00
C LEU A 166 -18.25 11.39 -2.61
N ASP A 167 -19.30 11.58 -1.82
CA ASP A 167 -20.69 11.38 -2.28
C ASP A 167 -21.07 12.23 -3.49
N THR A 168 -20.46 13.40 -3.64
CA THR A 168 -20.66 14.28 -4.81
C THR A 168 -20.06 13.66 -6.08
N GLN A 169 -18.87 13.09 -5.98
CA GLN A 169 -18.17 12.45 -7.11
C GLN A 169 -18.82 11.12 -7.51
N LYS A 170 -19.33 10.37 -6.52
CA LYS A 170 -20.10 9.13 -6.75
C LYS A 170 -21.36 9.36 -7.59
N LYS A 171 -21.99 10.53 -7.45
CA LYS A 171 -23.25 10.90 -8.11
C LYS A 171 -23.04 11.74 -9.38
N ASP A 172 -21.80 12.05 -9.75
CA ASP A 172 -21.49 12.86 -10.92
C ASP A 172 -21.68 12.06 -12.22
N SER A 173 -22.60 12.54 -13.08
CA SER A 173 -22.90 11.94 -14.37
C SER A 173 -21.75 12.01 -15.36
N GLU A 174 -20.93 13.07 -15.31
CA GLU A 174 -19.78 13.25 -16.21
C GLU A 174 -18.69 12.22 -15.91
N LEU A 175 -18.37 12.04 -14.62
CA LEU A 175 -17.41 11.02 -14.21
C LEU A 175 -17.91 9.61 -14.51
N ALA A 176 -19.22 9.36 -14.38
CA ALA A 176 -19.82 8.09 -14.79
C ALA A 176 -19.78 7.87 -16.32
N TYR A 177 -19.88 8.93 -17.11
CA TYR A 177 -19.74 8.88 -18.57
C TYR A 177 -18.30 8.58 -18.99
N LEU A 178 -17.31 9.23 -18.34
CA LEU A 178 -15.90 9.02 -18.62
C LEU A 178 -15.43 7.57 -18.37
N GLU A 179 -16.06 6.89 -17.40
CA GLU A 179 -15.80 5.48 -17.10
C GLU A 179 -16.12 4.53 -18.28
N LYS A 180 -16.95 4.94 -19.25
CA LYS A 180 -17.18 4.17 -20.48
C LYS A 180 -15.93 4.08 -21.36
N PHE A 181 -15.03 5.06 -21.27
CA PHE A 181 -13.76 5.06 -22.00
C PHE A 181 -12.65 4.34 -21.23
N ASP A 182 -12.93 3.93 -19.99
CA ASP A 182 -12.07 3.03 -19.25
C ASP A 182 -12.25 1.62 -19.83
N ARG A 183 -11.22 1.13 -20.52
CA ARG A 183 -11.29 -0.03 -21.41
C ARG A 183 -11.74 -1.32 -20.70
N TYR A 184 -11.62 -1.38 -19.37
CA TYR A 184 -11.93 -2.56 -18.56
C TYR A 184 -13.05 -2.35 -17.51
N ALA A 185 -13.66 -1.16 -17.41
CA ALA A 185 -14.78 -0.92 -16.48
C ALA A 185 -16.13 -1.47 -16.99
N SER A 186 -16.18 -1.94 -18.24
CA SER A 186 -17.33 -2.69 -18.73
C SER A 186 -17.33 -4.11 -18.15
N VAL A 187 -17.76 -4.24 -16.90
CA VAL A 187 -18.45 -5.47 -16.50
C VAL A 187 -19.59 -5.64 -17.52
N PRO A 188 -19.70 -6.77 -18.24
CA PRO A 188 -20.84 -6.98 -19.12
C PRO A 188 -22.07 -6.98 -18.20
N ARG A 189 -22.92 -5.96 -18.35
CA ARG A 189 -24.24 -5.96 -17.73
C ARG A 189 -24.98 -7.19 -18.29
N GLN A 190 -25.21 -8.18 -17.44
CA GLN A 190 -26.15 -9.29 -17.71
C GLN A 190 -27.56 -8.74 -17.89
#